data_AF-A0A9P7GHE5-F1
#
_entry.id   AF-A0A9P7GHE5-F1
#
_cell.length_a   1.000
_cell.length_b   1.000
_cell.length_c   1.000
_cell.angle_alpha   90.00
_cell.angle_beta   90.00
_cell.angle_gamma   90.00
#
_symmetry.space_group_name_H-M   'P 1'
#
loop_
_entity.id
_entity.type
_entity.pdbx_description
1 polymer ?
#
loop_
_entity_poly.entity_id
_entity_poly.type
_entity_poly.pdbx_seq_one_letter_code
_entity_poly.pdbx_strand_id
1 'polypeptide(L)'
;MTSTTGTVQQPLLLPEILGFSPQLLLDDIINIANNAVQDGVNGMEEFLEKWVEERAERQGGDWDSTQEVEQGLVAFQTLLEYHTDIAFDFFEAWSLRNIFAIPPDLPIVMPHQQNLDLTLKPEREQELMDELDDLRKKVDNQRRLQRTLKHAVQVAKRHRRRDEEQLEQLAMLKSPSLDILHALPPKIMAMYTAVAALPPLDPSTVTSLVHTDAGKRQWETGATGYKNWAVGQLLNRAESSSGGGLTVVDTLMDRVKEVGRAEQLRLAVEAMDGVRGDLDSVDSSRAQKMAA
;
A
#
# COMPACT_ATOMS: atom_id res chain seq x y z
N MET A 1 -39.24 58.72 -4.07
CA MET A 1 -39.67 57.83 -2.97
C MET A 1 -38.50 56.94 -2.64
N THR A 2 -37.69 57.38 -1.69
CA THR A 2 -36.45 56.75 -1.24
C THR A 2 -36.79 55.70 -0.20
N SER A 3 -36.69 54.43 -0.58
CA SER A 3 -36.93 53.30 0.31
C SER A 3 -35.84 53.24 1.37
N THR A 4 -36.22 53.54 2.61
CA THR A 4 -35.45 53.28 3.83
C THR A 4 -35.24 51.77 3.96
N THR A 5 -34.14 51.25 3.43
CA THR A 5 -33.68 49.89 3.76
C THR A 5 -33.15 49.94 5.18
N GLY A 6 -33.90 49.33 6.10
CA GLY A 6 -33.47 49.11 7.47
C GLY A 6 -32.07 48.51 7.49
N THR A 7 -31.20 49.12 8.28
CA THR A 7 -29.85 48.68 8.60
C THR A 7 -29.87 47.24 9.09
N VAL A 8 -29.58 46.30 8.18
CA VAL A 8 -29.18 44.95 8.57
C VAL A 8 -27.75 45.09 9.11
N GLN A 9 -27.62 45.34 10.41
CA GLN A 9 -26.36 45.08 11.11
C GLN A 9 -25.98 43.66 10.74
N GLN A 10 -24.85 43.45 10.07
CA GLN A 10 -24.37 42.10 9.78
C GLN A 10 -23.80 41.56 11.11
N PRO A 11 -24.56 40.77 11.89
CA PRO A 11 -24.13 40.40 13.24
C PRO A 11 -22.98 39.37 13.20
N LEU A 12 -22.67 38.86 11.99
CA LEU A 12 -21.68 37.83 11.74
C LEU A 12 -20.31 38.38 11.32
N LEU A 13 -20.21 39.63 10.85
CA LEU A 13 -18.93 40.21 10.44
C LEU A 13 -17.95 40.29 11.62
N LEU A 14 -18.46 40.68 12.78
CA LEU A 14 -17.61 40.94 13.92
C LEU A 14 -17.07 39.64 14.54
N PRO A 15 -17.90 38.60 14.75
CA PRO A 15 -17.39 37.27 15.09
C PRO A 15 -16.45 36.68 14.03
N GLU A 16 -16.67 36.96 12.75
CA GLU A 16 -15.78 36.53 11.66
C GLU A 16 -14.42 37.25 11.71
N ILE A 17 -14.41 38.55 12.05
CA ILE A 17 -13.18 39.35 12.22
C ILE A 17 -12.37 38.89 13.42
N LEU A 18 -13.02 38.73 14.57
CA LEU A 18 -12.35 38.40 15.82
C LEU A 18 -12.06 36.89 15.97
N GLY A 19 -12.81 36.05 15.26
CA GLY A 19 -12.80 34.60 15.43
C GLY A 19 -13.57 34.11 16.67
N PHE A 20 -14.19 35.02 17.43
CA PHE A 20 -15.02 34.73 18.61
C PHE A 20 -16.10 35.79 18.78
N SER A 21 -17.17 35.47 19.52
CA SER A 21 -18.23 36.44 19.84
C SER A 21 -17.74 37.43 20.91
N PRO A 22 -17.85 38.75 20.70
CA PRO A 22 -17.47 39.76 21.70
C PRO A 22 -18.12 39.58 23.06
N GLN A 23 -19.34 39.03 23.10
CA GLN A 23 -20.05 38.74 24.35
C GLN A 23 -19.23 37.79 25.24
N LEU A 24 -18.60 36.76 24.66
CA LEU A 24 -17.78 35.82 25.42
C LEU A 24 -16.58 36.50 26.09
N LEU A 25 -15.96 37.47 25.41
CA LEU A 25 -14.87 38.25 25.99
C LEU A 25 -15.36 39.12 27.14
N LEU A 26 -16.54 39.72 27.02
CA LEU A 26 -17.13 40.53 28.08
C LEU A 26 -17.51 39.66 29.28
N ASP A 27 -18.12 38.49 29.05
CA ASP A 27 -18.41 37.50 30.09
C ASP A 27 -17.14 37.09 30.85
N ASP A 28 -16.07 36.77 30.14
CA ASP A 28 -14.78 36.40 30.74
C ASP A 28 -14.20 37.54 31.58
N ILE A 29 -14.28 38.79 31.10
CA ILE A 29 -13.82 39.98 31.85
C ILE A 29 -14.64 40.17 33.13
N ILE A 30 -15.97 40.05 33.05
CA ILE A 30 -16.87 40.21 34.19
C ILE A 30 -16.59 39.12 35.22
N ASN A 31 -16.42 37.87 34.77
CA ASN A 31 -16.07 36.76 35.66
C ASN A 31 -14.74 36.98 36.39
N ILE A 32 -13.69 37.42 35.67
CA ILE A 32 -12.39 37.73 36.28
C ILE A 32 -12.51 38.90 37.26
N ALA A 33 -13.29 39.92 36.93
CA ALA A 33 -13.48 41.07 37.80
C ALA A 33 -14.25 40.71 39.08
N ASN A 34 -15.30 39.90 38.98
CA ASN A 34 -16.04 39.42 40.14
C ASN A 34 -15.17 38.56 41.06
N ASN A 35 -14.33 37.69 40.49
CA ASN A 35 -13.35 36.94 41.29
C ASN A 35 -12.36 37.88 41.99
N ALA A 36 -11.86 38.91 41.30
CA ALA A 36 -10.95 39.89 41.90
C ALA A 36 -11.60 40.72 43.01
N VAL A 37 -12.90 41.05 42.87
CA VAL A 37 -13.69 41.71 43.92
C VAL A 37 -13.82 40.80 45.13
N GLN A 38 -14.15 39.52 44.94
CA GLN A 38 -14.24 38.54 46.02
C GLN A 38 -12.89 38.36 46.73
N ASP A 39 -11.80 38.21 45.97
CA ASP A 39 -10.45 38.09 46.52
C ASP A 39 -10.06 39.34 47.34
N GLY A 40 -10.46 40.52 46.88
CA GLY A 40 -10.27 41.78 47.60
C GLY A 40 -11.04 41.85 48.92
N VAL A 41 -12.30 41.37 48.95
CA VAL A 41 -13.12 41.31 50.16
C VAL A 41 -12.54 40.29 51.14
N ASN A 42 -12.17 39.09 50.68
CA ASN A 42 -11.55 38.05 51.51
C ASN A 42 -10.22 38.55 52.13
N GLY A 43 -9.38 39.23 51.35
CA GLY A 43 -8.14 39.81 51.88
C GLY A 43 -8.37 40.92 52.91
N MET A 44 -9.48 41.66 52.79
CA MET A 44 -9.87 42.65 53.78
C MET A 44 -10.42 42.01 55.06
N GLU A 45 -11.17 40.91 54.94
CA GLU A 45 -11.64 40.08 56.05
C GLU A 45 -10.47 39.60 56.91
N GLU A 46 -9.51 38.90 56.31
CA GLU A 46 -8.31 38.40 57.00
C GLU A 46 -7.52 39.52 57.71
N PHE A 47 -7.43 40.69 57.07
CA PHE A 47 -6.75 41.84 57.65
C PHE A 47 -7.51 42.42 58.86
N LEU A 48 -8.84 42.52 58.77
CA LEU A 48 -9.68 43.04 59.85
C LEU A 48 -9.75 42.07 61.03
N GLU A 49 -9.85 40.77 60.78
CA GLU A 49 -9.80 39.73 61.83
C GLU A 49 -8.50 39.82 62.62
N LYS A 50 -7.35 39.86 61.93
CA LYS A 50 -6.04 40.01 62.57
C LYS A 50 -5.95 41.31 63.37
N TRP A 51 -6.50 42.40 62.85
CA TRP A 51 -6.52 43.68 63.54
C TRP A 51 -7.38 43.66 64.82
N VAL A 52 -8.52 42.97 64.80
CA VAL A 52 -9.39 42.77 65.96
C VAL A 52 -8.70 41.89 67.01
N GLU A 53 -8.06 40.79 66.60
CA GLU A 53 -7.32 39.87 67.48
C GLU A 53 -6.18 40.60 68.21
N GLU A 54 -5.32 41.35 67.49
CA GLU A 54 -4.24 42.14 68.09
C GLU A 54 -4.77 43.20 69.07
N ARG A 55 -5.98 43.71 68.86
CA ARG A 55 -6.59 44.71 69.74
C ARG A 55 -7.19 44.07 71.00
N ALA A 56 -7.80 42.90 70.85
CA ALA A 56 -8.33 42.10 71.96
C ALA A 56 -7.20 41.68 72.93
N GLU A 57 -6.04 41.27 72.40
CA GLU A 57 -4.84 40.96 73.19
C GLU A 57 -4.33 42.17 73.99
N ARG A 58 -4.32 43.36 73.38
CA ARG A 58 -3.82 44.60 74.03
C ARG A 58 -4.77 45.17 75.09
N GLN A 59 -6.08 44.96 74.97
CA GLN A 59 -7.08 45.56 75.86
C GLN A 59 -7.63 44.64 76.95
N GLY A 60 -7.21 43.38 77.01
CA GLY A 60 -7.56 42.49 78.12
C GLY A 60 -9.05 42.21 78.23
N GLY A 61 -9.64 41.69 77.15
CA GLY A 61 -10.87 40.88 77.13
C GLY A 61 -12.15 41.49 77.73
N ASP A 62 -12.93 42.18 76.89
CA ASP A 62 -14.42 42.15 76.87
C ASP A 62 -14.98 42.87 75.61
N TRP A 63 -14.20 42.94 74.53
CA TRP A 63 -14.66 43.58 73.30
C TRP A 63 -14.86 42.50 72.23
N ASP A 64 -16.09 42.02 72.10
CA ASP A 64 -16.51 41.13 71.00
C ASP A 64 -16.87 41.94 69.74
N SER A 65 -15.85 42.61 69.19
CA SER A 65 -15.86 43.36 67.93
C SER A 65 -16.13 42.56 66.67
N THR A 66 -16.03 41.23 66.77
CA THR A 66 -16.00 40.32 65.62
C THR A 66 -17.31 40.39 64.83
N GLN A 67 -18.44 40.31 65.53
CA GLN A 67 -19.77 40.32 64.93
C GLN A 67 -20.08 41.64 64.20
N GLU A 68 -19.65 42.79 64.72
CA GLU A 68 -19.85 44.09 64.07
C GLU A 68 -19.00 44.21 62.80
N VAL A 69 -17.77 43.65 62.81
CA VAL A 69 -16.88 43.63 61.65
C VAL A 69 -17.43 42.71 60.57
N GLU A 70 -17.87 41.49 60.92
CA GLU A 70 -18.52 40.57 59.99
C GLU A 70 -19.79 41.21 59.37
N GLN A 71 -20.65 41.82 60.19
CA GLN A 71 -21.86 42.48 59.69
C GLN A 71 -21.54 43.67 58.77
N GLY A 72 -20.53 44.47 59.12
CA GLY A 72 -20.05 45.58 58.29
C GLY A 72 -19.44 45.10 56.97
N LEU A 73 -18.69 44.00 57.00
CA LEU A 73 -18.07 43.38 55.84
C LEU A 73 -19.12 42.83 54.89
N VAL A 74 -20.12 42.11 55.39
CA VAL A 74 -21.23 41.60 54.58
C VAL A 74 -22.03 42.74 53.94
N ALA A 75 -22.28 43.83 54.68
CA ALA A 75 -22.95 45.01 54.14
C ALA A 75 -22.11 45.70 53.05
N PHE A 76 -20.78 45.80 53.26
CA PHE A 76 -19.86 46.33 52.27
C PHE A 76 -19.78 45.46 51.01
N GLN A 77 -19.66 44.14 51.16
CA GLN A 77 -19.64 43.19 50.05
C GLN A 77 -20.92 43.32 49.21
N THR A 78 -22.09 43.29 49.85
CA THR A 78 -23.38 43.43 49.15
C THR A 78 -23.47 44.76 48.38
N LEU A 79 -22.99 45.85 48.99
CA LEU A 79 -22.98 47.17 48.35
C LEU A 79 -22.01 47.20 47.16
N LEU A 80 -20.84 46.60 47.31
CA LEU A 80 -19.81 46.53 46.29
C LEU A 80 -20.31 45.71 45.10
N GLU A 81 -20.83 44.50 45.35
CA GLU A 81 -21.43 43.62 44.35
C GLU A 81 -22.53 44.34 43.56
N TYR A 82 -23.44 45.02 44.24
CA TYR A 82 -24.52 45.77 43.61
C TYR A 82 -24.00 46.87 42.66
N HIS A 83 -22.99 47.64 43.08
CA HIS A 83 -22.43 48.69 42.25
C HIS A 83 -21.55 48.16 41.11
N THR A 84 -20.83 47.06 41.34
CA THR A 84 -20.02 46.42 40.30
C THR A 84 -20.90 45.79 39.23
N ASP A 85 -22.01 45.14 39.59
CA ASP A 85 -22.98 44.56 38.67
C ASP A 85 -23.53 45.63 37.71
N ILE A 86 -24.03 46.74 38.27
CA ILE A 86 -24.53 47.88 37.47
C ILE A 86 -23.45 48.47 36.57
N ALA A 87 -22.22 48.63 37.08
CA ALA A 87 -21.12 49.18 36.29
C ALA A 87 -20.73 48.24 35.14
N PHE A 88 -20.74 46.92 35.36
CA PHE A 88 -20.45 45.93 34.34
C PHE A 88 -21.56 45.81 33.30
N ASP A 89 -22.84 45.92 33.68
CA ASP A 89 -23.95 46.03 32.73
C ASP A 89 -23.79 47.22 31.79
N PHE A 90 -23.44 48.40 32.34
CA PHE A 90 -23.19 49.59 31.54
C PHE A 90 -21.96 49.43 30.66
N PHE A 91 -20.90 48.81 31.17
CA PHE A 91 -19.69 48.53 30.41
C PHE A 91 -19.95 47.56 29.26
N GLU A 92 -20.73 46.50 29.48
CA GLU A 92 -21.10 45.52 28.47
C GLU A 92 -21.91 46.21 27.35
N ALA A 93 -22.99 46.91 27.73
CA ALA A 93 -23.85 47.61 26.79
C ALA A 93 -23.09 48.70 26.01
N TRP A 94 -22.21 49.44 26.67
CA TRP A 94 -21.38 50.46 26.02
C TRP A 94 -20.36 49.84 25.06
N SER A 95 -19.73 48.74 25.45
CA SER A 95 -18.73 48.04 24.63
C SER A 95 -19.35 47.45 23.38
N LEU A 96 -20.51 46.81 23.48
CA LEU A 96 -21.24 46.27 22.32
C LEU A 96 -21.73 47.37 21.37
N ARG A 97 -22.07 48.55 21.90
CA ARG A 97 -22.59 49.66 21.10
C ARG A 97 -21.51 50.54 20.46
N ASN A 98 -20.30 50.59 21.01
CA ASN A 98 -19.26 51.52 20.57
C ASN A 98 -17.98 50.82 20.08
N ILE A 99 -17.43 49.90 20.87
CA ILE A 99 -16.18 49.21 20.52
C ILE A 99 -16.47 48.11 19.50
N PHE A 100 -17.45 47.28 19.81
CA PHE A 100 -17.87 46.15 18.98
C PHE A 100 -19.05 46.52 18.08
N ALA A 101 -19.08 47.76 17.60
CA ALA A 101 -20.10 48.21 16.66
C ALA A 101 -19.44 48.66 15.36
N ILE A 102 -19.84 48.01 14.27
CA ILE A 102 -19.44 48.40 12.92
C ILE A 102 -20.56 49.28 12.35
N PRO A 103 -20.25 50.50 11.88
CA PRO A 103 -21.24 51.33 11.20
C PRO A 103 -21.80 50.61 9.97
N PRO A 104 -23.13 50.64 9.75
CA PRO A 104 -23.77 49.91 8.64
C PRO A 104 -23.36 50.44 7.26
N ASP A 105 -22.84 51.67 7.20
CA ASP A 105 -22.45 52.33 5.96
C ASP A 105 -21.00 52.04 5.53
N LEU A 106 -20.25 51.27 6.33
CA LEU A 106 -18.85 50.97 6.03
C LEU A 106 -18.73 49.63 5.28
N PRO A 107 -18.30 49.62 4.00
CA PRO A 107 -18.07 48.38 3.27
C PRO A 107 -16.74 47.75 3.74
N ILE A 108 -16.79 46.99 4.83
CA ILE A 108 -15.65 46.19 5.28
C ILE A 108 -15.59 44.93 4.41
N VAL A 109 -14.46 44.75 3.74
CA VAL A 109 -14.14 43.52 3.00
C VAL A 109 -13.00 42.81 3.72
N MET A 110 -13.25 41.61 4.19
CA MET A 110 -12.24 40.81 4.87
C MET A 110 -11.18 40.29 3.89
N PRO A 111 -9.93 40.06 4.32
CA PRO A 111 -8.89 39.51 3.45
C PRO A 111 -9.30 38.20 2.76
N HIS A 112 -10.00 37.30 3.46
CA HIS A 112 -10.50 36.05 2.88
C HIS A 112 -11.72 36.22 1.97
N GLN A 113 -12.39 37.38 2.01
CA GLN A 113 -13.49 37.74 1.12
C GLN A 113 -13.02 38.45 -0.16
N GLN A 114 -11.74 38.85 -0.26
CA GLN A 114 -11.21 39.63 -1.40
C GLN A 114 -11.31 38.92 -2.76
N ASN A 115 -11.42 37.59 -2.78
CA ASN A 115 -11.54 36.79 -4.00
C ASN A 115 -12.89 36.06 -4.09
N LEU A 116 -13.85 36.42 -3.24
CA LEU A 116 -15.15 35.77 -3.23
C LEU A 116 -16.02 36.40 -4.33
N ASP A 117 -16.17 35.68 -5.43
CA ASP A 117 -17.08 36.07 -6.50
C ASP A 117 -18.51 35.61 -6.18
N LEU A 118 -19.29 36.49 -5.56
CA LEU A 118 -20.70 36.28 -5.24
C LEU A 118 -21.62 36.33 -6.48
N THR A 119 -21.08 36.56 -7.67
CA THR A 119 -21.87 36.56 -8.92
C THR A 119 -22.05 35.17 -9.52
N LEU A 120 -21.35 34.17 -8.98
CA LEU A 120 -21.46 32.78 -9.41
C LEU A 120 -22.85 32.23 -9.11
N LYS A 121 -23.44 31.60 -10.14
CA LYS A 121 -24.74 30.92 -10.00
C LYS A 121 -24.57 29.58 -9.27
N PRO A 122 -25.56 29.14 -8.48
CA PRO A 122 -25.51 27.84 -7.78
C PRO A 122 -25.36 26.66 -8.75
N GLU A 123 -25.83 26.78 -9.99
CA GLU A 123 -25.62 25.78 -11.05
C GLU A 123 -24.12 25.57 -11.33
N ARG A 124 -23.32 26.64 -11.33
CA ARG A 124 -21.88 26.55 -11.58
C ARG A 124 -21.13 25.91 -10.42
N GLU A 125 -21.58 26.13 -9.19
CA GLU A 125 -21.02 25.44 -8.01
C GLU A 125 -21.27 23.93 -8.11
N GLN A 126 -22.49 23.53 -8.52
CA GLN A 126 -22.81 22.12 -8.70
C GLN A 126 -21.98 21.47 -9.82
N GLU A 127 -21.82 22.14 -10.96
CA GLU A 127 -20.92 21.68 -12.03
C GLU A 127 -19.47 21.48 -11.54
N LEU A 128 -18.96 22.40 -10.73
CA LEU A 128 -17.61 22.30 -10.16
C LEU A 128 -17.49 21.14 -9.17
N MET A 129 -18.53 20.86 -8.40
CA MET A 129 -18.57 19.71 -7.48
C MET A 129 -18.60 18.39 -8.26
N ASP A 130 -19.37 18.32 -9.35
CA ASP A 130 -19.39 17.17 -10.25
C ASP A 130 -18.02 16.96 -10.92
N GLU A 131 -17.38 18.05 -11.39
CA GLU A 131 -16.03 18.00 -11.94
C GLU A 131 -15.01 17.51 -10.90
N LEU A 132 -15.11 17.97 -9.65
CA LEU A 132 -14.27 17.54 -8.56
C LEU A 132 -14.41 16.03 -8.29
N ASP A 133 -15.63 15.51 -8.28
CA ASP A 133 -15.90 14.09 -8.08
C ASP A 133 -15.40 13.24 -9.24
N ASP A 134 -15.50 13.73 -10.47
CA ASP A 134 -14.91 13.07 -11.62
C ASP A 134 -13.38 13.08 -11.60
N LEU A 135 -12.76 14.17 -11.13
CA LEU A 135 -11.32 14.21 -10.88
C LEU A 135 -10.91 13.22 -9.80
N ARG A 136 -11.66 13.12 -8.70
CA ARG A 136 -11.41 12.12 -7.64
C ARG A 136 -11.46 10.70 -8.20
N LYS A 137 -12.48 10.36 -9.00
CA LYS A 137 -12.57 9.05 -9.68
C LYS A 137 -11.39 8.81 -10.61
N LYS A 138 -10.98 9.82 -11.41
CA LYS A 138 -9.81 9.73 -12.30
C LYS A 138 -8.52 9.45 -11.52
N VAL A 139 -8.30 10.15 -10.40
CA VAL A 139 -7.13 9.94 -9.52
C VAL A 139 -7.14 8.52 -8.95
N ASP A 140 -8.28 8.02 -8.50
CA ASP A 140 -8.38 6.66 -7.97
C ASP A 140 -8.13 5.58 -9.04
N ASN A 141 -8.64 5.78 -10.25
CA ASN A 141 -8.37 4.90 -11.38
C ASN A 141 -6.89 4.90 -11.76
N GLN A 142 -6.25 6.07 -11.78
CA GLN A 142 -4.80 6.17 -12.01
C GLN A 142 -4.00 5.47 -10.91
N ARG A 143 -4.39 5.62 -9.63
CA ARG A 143 -3.75 4.91 -8.51
C ARG A 143 -3.92 3.39 -8.63
N ARG A 144 -5.09 2.90 -9.04
CA ARG A 144 -5.33 1.47 -9.29
C ARG A 144 -4.46 0.95 -10.43
N LEU A 145 -4.44 1.66 -11.57
CA LEU A 145 -3.60 1.32 -12.71
C LEU A 145 -2.11 1.28 -12.32
N GLN A 146 -1.65 2.28 -11.56
CA GLN A 146 -0.26 2.33 -11.09
C GLN A 146 0.10 1.12 -10.23
N ARG A 147 -0.80 0.64 -9.37
CA ARG A 147 -0.59 -0.58 -8.57
C ARG A 147 -0.48 -1.82 -9.47
N THR A 148 -1.38 -1.98 -10.43
CA THR A 148 -1.35 -3.09 -11.39
C THR A 148 -0.08 -3.09 -12.22
N LEU A 149 0.33 -1.92 -12.73
CA LEU A 149 1.56 -1.77 -13.51
C LEU A 149 2.81 -2.10 -12.66
N LYS A 150 2.86 -1.63 -11.41
CA LYS A 150 3.95 -2.01 -10.49
C LYS A 150 4.02 -3.52 -10.27
N HIS A 151 2.88 -4.18 -10.09
CA HIS A 151 2.82 -5.63 -9.96
C HIS A 151 3.29 -6.33 -11.26
N ALA A 152 2.77 -5.91 -12.41
CA ALA A 152 3.16 -6.46 -13.72
C ALA A 152 4.67 -6.32 -13.98
N VAL A 153 5.28 -5.18 -13.63
CA VAL A 153 6.73 -4.96 -13.74
C VAL A 153 7.51 -5.94 -12.84
N GLN A 154 7.06 -6.18 -11.62
CA GLN A 154 7.70 -7.14 -10.71
C GLN A 154 7.61 -8.57 -11.25
N VAL A 155 6.44 -8.96 -11.76
CA VAL A 155 6.24 -10.27 -12.40
C VAL A 155 7.13 -10.42 -13.62
N ALA A 156 7.13 -9.44 -14.53
CA ALA A 156 7.99 -9.44 -15.72
C ALA A 156 9.48 -9.54 -15.38
N LYS A 157 9.95 -8.85 -14.32
CA LYS A 157 11.33 -8.98 -13.82
C LYS A 157 11.65 -10.40 -13.35
N ARG A 158 10.71 -11.08 -12.68
CA ARG A 158 10.88 -12.47 -12.24
C ARG A 158 10.92 -13.43 -13.43
N HIS A 159 10.04 -13.26 -14.42
CA HIS A 159 10.06 -14.06 -15.65
C HIS A 159 11.39 -13.87 -16.39
N ARG A 160 11.80 -12.61 -16.64
CA ARG A 160 13.09 -12.32 -17.28
C ARG A 160 14.25 -13.01 -16.57
N ARG A 161 14.30 -12.99 -15.24
CA ARG A 161 15.38 -13.65 -14.49
C ARG A 161 15.38 -15.17 -14.70
N ARG A 162 14.21 -15.81 -14.69
CA ARG A 162 14.11 -17.26 -14.97
C ARG A 162 14.52 -17.58 -16.39
N ASP A 163 14.08 -16.79 -17.35
CA ASP A 163 14.41 -16.98 -18.76
C ASP A 163 15.92 -16.79 -19.00
N GLU A 164 16.55 -15.84 -18.29
CA GLU A 164 18.01 -15.64 -18.27
C GLU A 164 18.73 -16.85 -17.66
N GLU A 165 18.29 -17.34 -16.49
CA GLU A 165 18.84 -18.55 -15.85
C GLU A 165 18.73 -19.78 -16.78
N GLN A 166 17.59 -19.95 -17.47
CA GLN A 166 17.40 -21.02 -18.45
C GLN A 166 18.30 -20.85 -19.67
N LEU A 167 18.45 -19.63 -20.18
CA LEU A 167 19.35 -19.36 -21.29
C LEU A 167 20.79 -19.67 -20.91
N GLU A 168 21.24 -19.32 -19.71
CA GLU A 168 22.57 -19.69 -19.20
C GLU A 168 22.76 -21.22 -19.16
N GLN A 169 21.78 -21.98 -18.69
CA GLN A 169 21.82 -23.45 -18.70
C GLN A 169 21.90 -24.01 -20.13
N LEU A 170 21.12 -23.46 -21.07
CA LEU A 170 21.17 -23.86 -22.48
C LEU A 170 22.45 -23.39 -23.18
N ALA A 171 23.04 -22.27 -22.75
CA ALA A 171 24.32 -21.79 -23.26
C ALA A 171 25.45 -22.77 -22.94
N MET A 172 25.39 -23.49 -21.81
CA MET A 172 26.32 -24.59 -21.51
C MET A 172 26.21 -25.73 -22.54
N LEU A 173 25.01 -25.99 -23.07
CA LEU A 173 24.80 -27.00 -24.11
C LEU A 173 25.32 -26.54 -25.48
N LYS A 174 25.41 -25.23 -25.76
CA LYS A 174 26.11 -24.66 -26.93
C LYS A 174 27.64 -24.79 -26.81
N SER A 175 28.11 -25.94 -26.38
CA SER A 175 29.49 -26.36 -26.45
C SER A 175 29.81 -26.87 -27.86
N PRO A 176 31.08 -26.82 -28.31
CA PRO A 176 31.49 -27.29 -29.64
C PRO A 176 31.22 -28.79 -29.89
N SER A 177 30.82 -29.54 -28.85
CA SER A 177 30.42 -30.94 -28.97
C SER A 177 29.11 -31.13 -29.73
N LEU A 178 28.17 -30.16 -29.66
CA LEU A 178 26.93 -30.22 -30.42
C LEU A 178 27.16 -30.02 -31.93
N ASP A 179 28.15 -29.22 -32.33
CA ASP A 179 28.50 -29.08 -33.75
C ASP A 179 29.05 -30.40 -34.33
N ILE A 180 29.83 -31.13 -33.53
CA ILE A 180 30.34 -32.46 -33.89
C ILE A 180 29.18 -33.47 -33.97
N LEU A 181 28.25 -33.44 -33.01
CA LEU A 181 27.07 -34.31 -32.99
C LEU A 181 26.08 -33.99 -34.12
N HIS A 182 25.93 -32.72 -34.50
CA HIS A 182 25.12 -32.31 -35.64
C HIS A 182 25.73 -32.76 -36.98
N ALA A 183 27.06 -32.85 -37.06
CA ALA A 183 27.76 -33.37 -38.23
C ALA A 183 27.76 -34.91 -38.34
N LEU A 184 27.32 -35.65 -37.31
CA LEU A 184 27.32 -37.11 -37.28
C LEU A 184 26.20 -37.76 -38.13
N PRO A 185 24.93 -37.33 -38.05
CA PRO A 185 23.83 -37.87 -38.85
C PRO A 185 24.10 -37.87 -40.37
N PRO A 186 24.58 -36.79 -41.01
CA PRO A 186 24.85 -36.82 -42.44
C PRO A 186 26.00 -37.77 -42.79
N LYS A 187 27.01 -37.93 -41.91
CA LYS A 187 28.10 -38.90 -42.10
C LYS A 187 27.62 -40.35 -41.94
N ILE A 188 26.75 -40.62 -40.97
CA ILE A 188 26.14 -41.96 -40.79
C ILE A 188 25.25 -42.29 -41.99
N MET A 189 24.46 -41.33 -42.47
CA MET A 189 23.63 -41.51 -43.67
C MET A 189 24.48 -41.72 -44.93
N ALA A 190 25.59 -41.00 -45.08
CA ALA A 190 26.56 -41.23 -46.15
C ALA A 190 27.21 -42.62 -46.06
N MET A 191 27.52 -43.10 -44.85
CA MET A 191 28.07 -44.44 -44.65
C MET A 191 27.03 -45.53 -44.92
N TYR A 192 25.79 -45.34 -44.46
CA TYR A 192 24.68 -46.25 -44.72
C TYR A 192 24.39 -46.37 -46.22
N THR A 193 24.31 -45.24 -46.93
CA THR A 193 24.13 -45.22 -48.38
C THR A 193 25.31 -45.86 -49.12
N ALA A 194 26.54 -45.64 -48.67
CA ALA A 194 27.72 -46.30 -49.24
C ALA A 194 27.71 -47.82 -49.01
N VAL A 195 27.29 -48.30 -47.83
CA VAL A 195 27.17 -49.73 -47.53
C VAL A 195 25.99 -50.37 -48.27
N ALA A 196 24.87 -49.66 -48.40
CA ALA A 196 23.71 -50.11 -49.16
C ALA A 196 23.96 -50.11 -50.69
N ALA A 197 24.91 -49.31 -51.17
CA ALA A 197 25.35 -49.27 -52.57
C ALA A 197 26.45 -50.31 -52.89
N LEU A 198 26.92 -51.09 -51.90
CA LEU A 198 27.84 -52.20 -52.18
C LEU A 198 27.09 -53.34 -52.90
N PRO A 199 27.71 -53.97 -53.91
CA PRO A 199 27.14 -55.15 -54.55
C PRO A 199 26.95 -56.29 -53.54
N PRO A 200 25.93 -57.15 -53.70
CA PRO A 200 25.82 -58.36 -52.89
C PRO A 200 27.09 -59.20 -53.05
N LEU A 201 27.67 -59.63 -51.93
CA LEU A 201 28.89 -60.44 -51.91
C LEU A 201 28.60 -61.79 -52.58
N ASP A 202 29.25 -62.03 -53.72
CA ASP A 202 29.25 -63.33 -54.38
C ASP A 202 30.09 -64.32 -53.53
N PRO A 203 29.62 -65.56 -53.32
CA PRO A 203 30.24 -66.53 -52.40
C PRO A 203 31.66 -66.97 -52.82
N SER A 204 32.11 -66.65 -54.03
CA SER A 204 33.45 -66.95 -54.54
C SER A 204 34.54 -65.99 -54.04
N THR A 205 34.19 -64.75 -53.67
CA THR A 205 35.15 -63.75 -53.14
C THR A 205 35.56 -64.01 -51.68
N VAL A 206 34.70 -64.68 -50.90
CA VAL A 206 34.98 -65.04 -49.51
C VAL A 206 36.02 -66.16 -49.41
N THR A 207 36.09 -67.03 -50.42
CA THR A 207 37.01 -68.18 -50.45
C THR A 207 38.45 -67.76 -50.75
N SER A 208 38.67 -66.67 -51.51
CA SER A 208 40.01 -66.15 -51.83
C SER A 208 40.70 -65.39 -50.70
N LEU A 209 39.98 -64.98 -49.66
CA LEU A 209 40.52 -64.24 -48.50
C LEU A 209 41.07 -65.14 -47.39
N VAL A 210 40.92 -66.47 -47.53
CA VAL A 210 41.45 -67.47 -46.59
C VAL A 210 42.82 -67.95 -47.08
N HIS A 211 43.81 -67.05 -47.09
CA HIS A 211 45.21 -67.47 -47.05
C HIS A 211 45.74 -67.13 -45.66
N THR A 212 45.77 -68.15 -44.81
CA THR A 212 46.28 -68.10 -43.46
C THR A 212 47.81 -68.21 -43.47
N ASP A 213 48.52 -67.12 -43.19
CA ASP A 213 49.91 -67.21 -42.73
C ASP A 213 49.90 -67.58 -41.24
N ALA A 214 50.25 -68.83 -40.96
CA ALA A 214 50.29 -69.41 -39.63
C ALA A 214 51.43 -68.80 -38.80
N GLY A 215 51.15 -67.75 -38.02
CA GLY A 215 52.09 -67.26 -37.00
C GLY A 215 51.83 -65.88 -36.39
N LYS A 216 50.99 -65.03 -36.98
CA LYS A 216 50.69 -63.67 -36.44
C LYS A 216 49.27 -63.57 -35.89
N ARG A 217 49.10 -62.78 -34.83
CA ARG A 217 47.79 -62.59 -34.17
C ARG A 217 46.83 -61.88 -35.12
N GLN A 218 45.58 -62.35 -35.19
CA GLN A 218 44.64 -62.00 -36.26
C GLN A 218 44.31 -60.51 -36.38
N TRP A 219 44.53 -59.68 -35.36
CA TRP A 219 44.27 -58.24 -35.42
C TRP A 219 45.47 -57.42 -35.95
N GLU A 220 46.64 -58.04 -36.11
CA GLU A 220 47.89 -57.37 -36.57
C GLU A 220 48.15 -57.52 -38.08
N THR A 221 47.38 -58.34 -38.79
CA THR A 221 47.58 -58.61 -40.23
C THR A 221 46.79 -57.68 -41.16
N GLY A 222 46.11 -56.67 -40.61
CA GLY A 222 45.44 -55.60 -41.36
C GLY A 222 43.98 -55.38 -40.96
N ALA A 223 43.33 -54.37 -41.56
CA ALA A 223 41.99 -53.91 -41.21
C ALA A 223 40.89 -55.00 -41.27
N THR A 224 41.09 -56.03 -42.09
CA THR A 224 40.19 -57.20 -42.19
C THR A 224 40.34 -58.14 -41.00
N GLY A 225 41.56 -58.27 -40.46
CA GLY A 225 41.85 -59.03 -39.27
C GLY A 225 41.24 -58.43 -38.00
N TYR A 226 41.32 -57.10 -37.88
CA TYR A 226 40.65 -56.37 -36.80
C TYR A 226 39.12 -56.52 -36.87
N LYS A 227 38.54 -56.52 -38.08
CA LYS A 227 37.09 -56.73 -38.27
C LYS A 227 36.65 -58.12 -37.82
N ASN A 228 37.39 -59.18 -38.17
CA ASN A 228 37.06 -60.54 -37.72
C ASN A 228 37.22 -60.71 -36.21
N TRP A 229 38.23 -60.07 -35.61
CA TRP A 229 38.39 -60.03 -34.16
C TRP A 229 37.24 -59.27 -33.46
N ALA A 230 36.84 -58.11 -33.98
CA ALA A 230 35.76 -57.30 -33.43
C ALA A 230 34.39 -58.00 -33.54
N VAL A 231 34.14 -58.70 -34.66
CA VAL A 231 32.95 -59.55 -34.83
C VAL A 231 32.98 -60.73 -33.85
N GLY A 232 34.14 -61.35 -33.64
CA GLY A 232 34.32 -62.40 -32.63
C GLY A 232 34.11 -61.92 -31.19
N GLN A 233 34.47 -60.67 -30.88
CA GLN A 233 34.16 -60.05 -29.59
C GLN A 233 32.68 -59.71 -29.43
N LEU A 234 32.01 -59.24 -30.49
CA LEU A 234 30.57 -58.99 -30.47
C LEU A 234 29.76 -60.27 -30.33
N LEU A 235 30.19 -61.37 -30.95
CA LEU A 235 29.57 -62.70 -30.78
C LEU A 235 29.78 -63.25 -29.36
N ASN A 236 31.00 -63.17 -28.82
CA ASN A 236 31.25 -63.53 -27.42
C ASN A 236 30.46 -62.65 -26.44
N ARG A 237 30.28 -61.36 -26.77
CA ARG A 237 29.48 -60.44 -25.97
C ARG A 237 27.99 -60.76 -26.08
N ALA A 238 27.49 -61.14 -27.25
CA ALA A 238 26.11 -61.59 -27.46
C ALA A 238 25.82 -62.90 -26.71
N GLU A 239 26.77 -63.84 -26.68
CA GLU A 239 26.67 -65.06 -25.86
C GLU A 239 26.70 -64.74 -24.35
N SER A 240 27.51 -63.76 -23.93
CA SER A 240 27.50 -63.27 -22.53
C SER A 240 26.30 -62.38 -22.17
N SER A 241 25.56 -61.88 -23.18
CA SER A 241 24.45 -60.92 -23.05
C SER A 241 23.09 -61.59 -22.81
N SER A 242 23.04 -62.91 -22.66
CA SER A 242 21.80 -63.63 -22.29
C SER A 242 21.31 -63.32 -20.85
N GLY A 243 21.96 -62.40 -20.11
CA GLY A 243 21.64 -62.16 -18.69
C GLY A 243 21.76 -60.73 -18.14
N GLY A 244 21.69 -59.64 -18.91
CA GLY A 244 21.93 -58.31 -18.30
C GLY A 244 21.60 -57.03 -19.08
N GLY A 245 20.48 -56.98 -19.81
CA GLY A 245 20.12 -55.83 -20.68
C GLY A 245 18.95 -54.93 -20.22
N LEU A 246 18.52 -54.96 -18.95
CA LEU A 246 17.26 -54.31 -18.53
C LEU A 246 17.42 -52.89 -17.93
N THR A 247 18.62 -52.45 -17.53
CA THR A 247 18.77 -51.31 -16.61
C THR A 247 18.64 -49.91 -17.24
N VAL A 248 18.94 -49.75 -18.54
CA VAL A 248 18.96 -48.42 -19.18
C VAL A 248 17.57 -48.00 -19.71
N VAL A 249 16.74 -48.96 -20.09
CA VAL A 249 15.38 -48.70 -20.60
C VAL A 249 14.41 -48.45 -19.44
N ASP A 250 14.56 -49.18 -18.32
CA ASP A 250 13.75 -48.96 -17.11
C ASP A 250 14.01 -47.59 -16.46
N THR A 251 15.28 -47.15 -16.43
CA THR A 251 15.64 -45.82 -15.91
C THR A 251 15.12 -44.68 -16.78
N LEU A 252 14.94 -44.90 -18.08
CA LEU A 252 14.29 -43.94 -18.98
C LEU A 252 12.77 -43.93 -18.77
N MET A 253 12.15 -45.10 -18.57
CA MET A 253 10.72 -45.24 -18.35
C MET A 253 10.26 -44.61 -17.04
N ASP A 254 11.07 -44.69 -15.98
CA ASP A 254 10.76 -44.06 -14.69
C ASP A 254 10.86 -42.53 -14.73
N ARG A 255 11.80 -41.96 -15.49
CA ARG A 255 11.86 -40.50 -15.71
C ARG A 255 10.67 -39.98 -16.52
N VAL A 256 10.17 -40.77 -17.47
CA VAL A 256 8.97 -40.41 -18.25
C VAL A 256 7.70 -40.44 -17.39
N LYS A 257 7.59 -41.40 -16.44
CA LYS A 257 6.48 -41.43 -15.47
C LYS A 257 6.50 -40.23 -14.51
N GLU A 258 7.68 -39.73 -14.17
CA GLU A 258 7.84 -38.54 -13.32
C GLU A 258 7.33 -37.26 -14.01
N VAL A 259 7.63 -37.09 -15.30
CA VAL A 259 7.11 -35.98 -16.12
C VAL A 259 5.59 -36.08 -16.29
N GLY A 260 5.04 -37.29 -16.42
CA GLY A 260 3.58 -37.50 -16.49
C GLY A 260 2.82 -37.07 -15.23
N ARG A 261 3.43 -37.13 -14.04
CA ARG A 261 2.83 -36.63 -12.79
C ARG A 261 2.89 -35.10 -12.68
N ALA A 262 3.90 -34.46 -13.24
CA ALA A 262 4.04 -33.01 -13.24
C ALA A 262 2.97 -32.32 -14.12
N GLU A 263 2.67 -32.89 -15.29
CA GLU A 263 1.55 -32.42 -16.15
C GLU A 263 0.19 -32.65 -15.48
N GLN A 264 0.00 -33.76 -14.77
CA GLN A 264 -1.24 -34.00 -14.00
C GLN A 264 -1.40 -33.01 -12.84
N LEU A 265 -0.32 -32.62 -12.16
CA LEU A 265 -0.35 -31.56 -11.14
C LEU A 265 -0.67 -30.18 -11.74
N ARG A 266 -0.17 -29.89 -12.94
CA ARG A 266 -0.49 -28.65 -13.65
C ARG A 266 -1.98 -28.57 -14.01
N LEU A 267 -2.55 -29.65 -14.56
CA LEU A 267 -3.98 -29.72 -14.85
C LEU A 267 -4.84 -29.62 -13.59
N ALA A 268 -4.40 -30.20 -12.47
CA ALA A 268 -5.11 -30.07 -11.19
C ALA A 268 -5.09 -28.63 -10.66
N VAL A 269 -4.00 -27.89 -10.84
CA VAL A 269 -3.89 -26.48 -10.44
C VAL A 269 -4.76 -25.58 -11.35
N GLU A 270 -4.77 -25.81 -12.65
CA GLU A 270 -5.64 -25.08 -13.58
C GLU A 270 -7.14 -25.36 -13.31
N ALA A 271 -7.49 -26.60 -12.94
CA ALA A 271 -8.85 -26.94 -12.51
C ALA A 271 -9.24 -26.25 -11.19
N MET A 272 -8.33 -26.13 -10.22
CA MET A 272 -8.61 -25.41 -8.97
C MET A 272 -8.74 -23.89 -9.17
N ASP A 273 -7.98 -23.29 -10.09
CA ASP A 273 -8.14 -21.88 -10.45
C ASP A 273 -9.48 -21.61 -11.17
N GLY A 274 -9.97 -22.57 -11.96
CA GLY A 274 -11.31 -22.53 -12.55
C GLY A 274 -12.42 -22.52 -11.48
N VAL A 275 -12.33 -23.42 -10.49
CA VAL A 275 -13.29 -23.49 -9.38
C VAL A 275 -13.28 -22.21 -8.52
N ARG A 276 -12.11 -21.58 -8.37
CA ARG A 276 -11.99 -20.30 -7.68
C ARG A 276 -12.68 -19.16 -8.43
N GLY A 277 -12.55 -19.12 -9.76
CA GLY A 277 -13.26 -18.17 -10.61
C GLY A 277 -14.79 -18.33 -10.54
N ASP A 278 -15.27 -19.57 -10.49
CA ASP A 278 -16.71 -19.85 -10.36
C ASP A 278 -17.26 -19.42 -9.00
N LEU A 279 -16.51 -19.62 -7.90
CA LEU A 279 -16.91 -19.15 -6.56
C LEU A 279 -17.00 -17.61 -6.47
N ASP A 280 -16.04 -16.90 -7.08
CA ASP A 280 -16.05 -15.43 -7.13
C ASP A 280 -17.23 -14.90 -7.98
N SER A 281 -17.67 -15.66 -9.00
CA SER A 281 -18.85 -15.33 -9.82
C SER A 281 -20.18 -15.51 -9.09
N VAL A 282 -20.25 -16.48 -8.16
CA VAL A 282 -21.42 -16.75 -7.33
C VAL A 282 -21.58 -15.67 -6.26
N ASP A 283 -20.47 -15.23 -5.64
CA ASP A 283 -20.50 -14.15 -4.65
C ASP A 283 -20.85 -12.80 -5.27
N SER A 284 -20.38 -12.51 -6.49
CA SER A 284 -20.79 -11.31 -7.22
C SER A 284 -22.26 -11.35 -7.66
N SER A 285 -22.77 -12.52 -8.07
CA SER A 285 -24.20 -12.70 -8.37
C SER A 285 -25.10 -12.59 -7.13
N ARG A 286 -24.61 -13.01 -5.95
CA ARG A 286 -25.32 -12.87 -4.67
C ARG A 286 -25.34 -11.43 -4.18
N ALA A 287 -24.24 -10.69 -4.35
CA ALA A 287 -24.19 -9.26 -4.04
C ALA A 287 -25.16 -8.44 -4.91
N GLN A 288 -25.32 -8.81 -6.18
CA GLN A 288 -26.22 -8.13 -7.11
C GLN A 288 -27.71 -8.39 -6.82
N LYS A 289 -28.06 -9.55 -6.25
CA LYS A 289 -29.42 -9.87 -5.80
C LYS A 289 -29.82 -9.23 -4.46
N MET A 290 -28.87 -8.71 -3.68
CA MET A 290 -29.15 -7.97 -2.43
C MET A 290 -29.23 -6.45 -2.63
N ALA A 291 -28.85 -5.96 -3.81
CA ALA A 291 -28.88 -4.54 -4.16
C ALA A 291 -30.10 -4.13 -5.01
N ALA A 292 -31.02 -5.07 -5.27
CA ALA A 292 -32.32 -4.87 -5.92
C ALA A 292 -33.44 -5.20 -4.93
#